data_AF-A0A7C5DQT1-F1
#
_entry.id   AF-A0A7C5DQT1-F1
#
_cell.length_a   1.000
_cell.length_b   1.000
_cell.length_c   1.000
_cell.angle_alpha   90.00
_cell.angle_beta   90.00
_cell.angle_gamma   90.00
#
_symmetry.space_group_name_H-M   'P 1'
#
loop_
_entity.id
_entity.type
_entity.pdbx_description
1 polymer ?
#
loop_
_entity_poly.entity_id
_entity_poly.type
_entity_poly.pdbx_seq_one_letter_code
_entity_poly.pdbx_strand_id
1 'polypeptide(L)'
;MAHTEVVRPPRQRLSTFGTTTVQYYVVTELGESMTCVREGTVFAERPRIVTPYYLLHVEGFSDDARRYLSMMAERNPHAPGVLYTYRNSPSSTDVVSEPVRVVLGNLVG
;
A
#
# COMPACT_ATOMS: atom_id res chain seq x y z
N MET A 1 -3.01 -19.07 -9.40
CA MET A 1 -2.25 -17.81 -9.22
C MET A 1 -0.77 -18.16 -9.06
N ALA A 2 -0.02 -18.32 -10.15
CA ALA A 2 1.36 -18.85 -10.07
C ALA A 2 2.41 -18.03 -10.84
N HIS A 3 2.01 -16.98 -11.56
CA HIS A 3 2.94 -16.14 -12.32
C HIS A 3 2.57 -14.66 -12.13
N THR A 4 3.21 -13.99 -11.19
CA THR A 4 3.19 -12.53 -11.06
C THR A 4 4.64 -12.08 -11.09
N GLU A 5 4.97 -11.23 -12.05
CA GLU A 5 6.32 -10.72 -12.24
C GLU A 5 6.33 -9.19 -12.18
N VAL A 6 7.46 -8.64 -11.75
CA VAL A 6 7.69 -7.19 -11.76
C VAL A 6 8.31 -6.83 -13.09
N VAL A 7 7.50 -6.31 -14.01
CA VAL A 7 7.98 -5.85 -15.33
C VAL A 7 8.83 -4.58 -15.20
N ARG A 8 8.46 -3.68 -14.29
CA ARG A 8 9.17 -2.41 -14.06
C ARG A 8 9.27 -2.10 -12.55
N PRO A 9 10.47 -2.08 -11.96
CA PRO A 9 10.64 -1.64 -10.59
C PRO A 9 10.53 -0.11 -10.49
N PRO A 10 10.19 0.43 -9.30
CA PRO A 10 10.24 1.86 -9.06
C PRO A 10 11.67 2.39 -9.26
N ARG A 11 11.79 3.54 -9.95
CA ARG A 11 13.10 4.20 -10.20
C ARG A 11 13.75 4.71 -8.92
N GLN A 12 12.94 5.18 -7.98
CA GLN A 12 13.40 5.63 -6.67
C GLN A 12 13.21 4.52 -5.65
N ARG A 13 14.26 4.25 -4.85
CA ARG A 13 14.14 3.35 -3.71
C ARG A 13 13.15 3.94 -2.71
N LEU A 14 12.21 3.11 -2.23
CA LEU A 14 11.23 3.51 -1.22
C LEU A 14 11.98 4.11 -0.02
N SER A 15 11.61 5.34 0.36
CA SER A 15 12.24 5.99 1.51
C SER A 15 11.69 5.36 2.77
N THR A 16 12.55 4.73 3.57
CA THR A 16 12.14 4.10 4.84
C THR A 16 11.75 5.11 5.91
N PHE A 17 12.14 6.39 5.75
CA PHE A 17 11.91 7.46 6.72
C PHE A 17 11.21 8.70 6.14
N GLY A 18 10.76 8.63 4.89
CA GLY A 18 10.01 9.68 4.21
C GLY A 18 8.59 9.22 3.88
N THR A 19 7.77 10.15 3.39
CA THR A 19 6.54 9.78 2.70
C THR A 19 6.93 9.16 1.35
N THR A 20 6.25 8.08 0.97
CA THR A 20 6.45 7.41 -0.31
C THR A 20 5.11 7.26 -1.01
N THR A 21 5.03 7.77 -2.23
CA THR A 21 3.87 7.63 -3.12
C THR A 21 4.29 6.83 -4.34
N VAL A 22 3.61 5.71 -4.60
CA VAL A 22 3.93 4.82 -5.72
C VAL A 22 2.69 4.62 -6.57
N GLN A 23 2.73 5.14 -7.79
CA GLN A 23 1.76 4.76 -8.82
C GLN A 23 2.13 3.39 -9.36
N TYR A 24 1.13 2.54 -9.54
CA TYR A 24 1.32 1.19 -10.04
C TYR A 24 0.27 0.84 -11.09
N TYR A 25 0.66 -0.05 -11.99
CA TYR A 25 -0.22 -0.73 -12.93
C TYR A 25 -0.17 -2.23 -12.66
N VAL A 26 -1.33 -2.88 -12.57
CA VAL A 26 -1.44 -4.34 -12.63
C VAL A 26 -2.02 -4.68 -13.98
N VAL A 27 -1.23 -5.38 -14.78
CA VAL A 27 -1.60 -5.79 -16.14
C VAL A 27 -1.85 -7.29 -16.13
N THR A 28 -3.03 -7.70 -16.53
CA THR A 28 -3.47 -9.11 -16.53
C THR A 28 -3.92 -9.49 -17.93
N GLU A 29 -3.33 -10.53 -18.50
CA GLU A 29 -3.81 -11.16 -19.73
C GLU A 29 -5.11 -11.93 -19.47
N LEU A 30 -6.16 -11.62 -20.23
CA LEU A 30 -7.47 -12.28 -20.13
C LEU A 30 -7.72 -13.24 -21.31
N GLY A 31 -6.92 -13.15 -22.38
CA GLY A 31 -6.96 -13.98 -23.59
C GLY A 31 -5.97 -13.45 -24.63
N GLU A 32 -5.88 -14.09 -25.80
CA GLU A 32 -4.84 -13.81 -26.82
C GLU A 32 -4.72 -12.33 -27.24
N SER A 33 -5.83 -11.60 -27.20
CA SER A 33 -5.91 -10.20 -27.61
C SER A 33 -6.74 -9.36 -26.65
N MET A 34 -6.79 -9.73 -25.37
CA MET A 34 -7.54 -8.99 -24.36
C MET A 34 -6.74 -8.88 -23.07
N THR A 35 -6.57 -7.66 -22.61
CA THR A 35 -5.76 -7.35 -21.43
C THR A 35 -6.55 -6.44 -20.49
N CYS A 36 -6.48 -6.71 -19.19
CA CYS A 36 -7.03 -5.83 -18.16
C CYS A 36 -5.89 -5.03 -17.52
N VAL A 37 -6.05 -3.71 -17.47
CA VAL A 37 -5.13 -2.78 -16.82
C VAL A 37 -5.84 -2.19 -15.61
N ARG A 38 -5.22 -2.33 -14.44
CA ARG A 38 -5.71 -1.74 -13.20
C ARG A 38 -4.67 -0.75 -12.69
N GLU A 39 -5.10 0.49 -12.49
CA GLU A 39 -4.24 1.54 -11.96
C GLU A 39 -4.54 1.76 -10.48
N GLY A 40 -3.51 2.12 -9.72
CA GLY A 40 -3.68 2.62 -8.38
C GLY A 40 -2.47 3.37 -7.86
N THR A 41 -2.65 4.02 -6.72
CA THR A 41 -1.58 4.68 -5.99
C THR A 41 -1.49 4.13 -4.58
N VAL A 42 -0.29 3.76 -4.18
CA VAL A 42 0.06 3.43 -2.81
C VAL A 42 0.65 4.66 -2.13
N PHE A 43 0.16 4.96 -0.94
CA PHE A 43 0.72 5.96 -0.04
C PHE A 43 1.25 5.29 1.21
N ALA A 44 2.51 5.57 1.52
CA ALA A 44 3.18 5.19 2.75
C ALA A 44 3.60 6.46 3.47
N GLU A 45 3.04 6.72 4.65
CA GLU A 45 3.40 7.89 5.44
C GLU A 45 4.67 7.64 6.25
N ARG A 46 5.40 8.70 6.58
CA ARG A 46 6.59 8.58 7.43
C ARG A 46 6.22 7.92 8.78
N PRO A 47 6.92 6.85 9.22
CA PRO A 47 6.69 6.26 10.54
C PRO A 47 6.88 7.28 11.66
N ARG A 48 6.03 7.20 12.68
CA ARG A 48 6.08 8.06 13.89
C ARG A 48 6.27 7.21 15.13
N ILE A 49 7.13 7.68 16.03
CA ILE A 49 7.23 7.13 17.39
C ILE A 49 6.10 7.75 18.22
N VAL A 50 5.29 6.91 18.84
CA VAL A 50 4.09 7.31 19.58
C VAL A 50 4.02 6.60 20.93
N THR A 51 3.18 7.09 21.83
CA THR A 51 2.90 6.47 23.13
C THR A 51 1.58 5.69 23.09
N PRO A 52 1.32 4.80 24.06
CA PRO A 52 0.03 4.11 24.15
C PRO A 52 -1.15 5.07 24.27
N TYR A 53 -0.99 6.19 25.00
CA TYR A 53 -2.01 7.22 25.12
C TYR A 53 -2.36 7.86 23.77
N TYR A 54 -1.36 8.13 22.91
CA TYR A 54 -1.61 8.61 21.55
C TYR A 54 -2.42 7.59 20.73
N LEU A 55 -2.06 6.31 20.81
CA LEU A 55 -2.71 5.24 20.05
C LEU A 55 -4.19 5.02 20.43
N LEU A 56 -4.58 5.29 21.67
CA LEU A 56 -6.00 5.21 22.10
C LEU A 56 -6.92 6.19 21.35
N HIS A 57 -6.37 7.27 20.81
CA HIS A 57 -7.11 8.30 20.07
C HIS A 57 -7.12 8.05 18.56
N VAL A 58 -6.53 6.95 18.09
CA VAL A 58 -6.51 6.57 16.68
C VAL A 58 -7.70 5.65 16.39
N GLU A 59 -8.39 5.91 15.27
CA GLU A 59 -9.50 5.09 14.80
C GLU A 59 -9.04 3.79 14.15
N GLY A 60 -9.93 2.80 14.07
CA GLY A 60 -9.70 1.53 13.36
C GLY A 60 -9.15 0.39 14.21
N PHE A 61 -8.81 0.62 15.48
CA PHE A 61 -8.51 -0.47 16.42
C PHE A 61 -9.79 -1.18 16.88
N SER A 62 -9.70 -2.51 17.00
CA SER A 62 -10.74 -3.33 17.64
C SER A 62 -10.82 -3.05 19.14
N ASP A 63 -11.90 -3.50 19.78
CA ASP A 63 -12.09 -3.30 21.22
C ASP A 63 -11.02 -4.01 22.06
N ASP A 64 -10.57 -5.20 21.64
CA ASP A 64 -9.46 -5.90 22.29
C ASP A 64 -8.14 -5.13 22.19
N ALA A 65 -7.85 -4.56 21.01
CA ALA A 65 -6.67 -3.72 20.82
C ALA A 65 -6.72 -2.46 21.68
N ARG A 66 -7.90 -1.82 21.78
CA ARG A 66 -8.12 -0.68 22.68
C ARG A 66 -7.90 -1.05 24.14
N ARG A 67 -8.44 -2.19 24.59
CA ARG A 67 -8.24 -2.68 25.95
C ARG A 67 -6.76 -2.92 26.26
N TYR A 68 -6.03 -3.52 25.32
CA TYR A 68 -4.58 -3.69 25.44
C TYR A 68 -3.85 -2.35 25.56
N LEU A 69 -4.17 -1.39 24.71
CA LEU A 69 -3.58 -0.04 24.73
C LEU A 69 -3.91 0.71 26.03
N SER A 70 -5.10 0.54 26.60
CA SER A 70 -5.46 1.10 27.91
C SER A 70 -4.59 0.54 29.02
N MET A 71 -4.43 -0.79 29.09
CA MET A 71 -3.54 -1.43 30.07
C MET A 71 -2.09 -0.95 29.92
N MET A 72 -1.63 -0.78 28.68
CA MET A 72 -0.30 -0.24 28.37
C MET A 72 -0.16 1.23 28.80
N ALA A 73 -1.18 2.06 28.56
CA ALA A 73 -1.17 3.45 28.99
C ALA A 73 -1.13 3.60 30.51
N GLU A 74 -1.75 2.69 31.26
CA GLU A 74 -1.72 2.67 32.72
C GLU A 74 -0.38 2.17 33.28
N ARG A 75 0.14 1.06 32.74
CA ARG A 75 1.32 0.37 33.30
C ARG A 75 2.65 0.90 32.77
N ASN A 76 2.67 1.35 31.52
CA ASN A 76 3.87 1.86 30.85
C ASN A 76 3.52 2.99 29.87
N PRO A 77 3.13 4.17 30.38
CA PRO A 77 2.64 5.30 29.56
C PRO A 77 3.65 5.83 28.55
N HIS A 78 4.94 5.57 28.75
CA HIS A 78 6.03 6.06 27.90
C HIS A 78 6.65 4.97 27.01
N ALA A 79 6.06 3.77 26.97
CA ALA A 79 6.51 2.73 26.07
C ALA A 79 6.48 3.22 24.61
N PRO A 80 7.59 3.13 23.86
CA PRO A 80 7.60 3.57 22.47
C PRO A 80 6.83 2.57 21.59
N GLY A 81 5.90 3.09 20.79
CA GLY A 81 5.25 2.38 19.69
C GLY A 81 5.63 2.99 18.34
N VAL A 82 5.57 2.20 17.28
CA VAL A 82 5.74 2.68 15.90
C VAL A 82 4.37 2.72 15.23
N LEU A 83 3.93 3.92 14.84
CA LEU A 83 2.76 4.11 14.00
C LEU A 83 3.20 4.33 12.56
N TYR A 84 2.75 3.44 11.67
CA TYR A 84 3.01 3.51 10.24
C TYR A 84 1.71 3.33 9.47
N THR A 85 1.39 4.32 8.63
CA THR A 85 0.13 4.34 7.87
C THR A 85 0.39 4.00 6.41
N TYR A 86 -0.30 2.96 5.95
CA TYR A 86 -0.35 2.53 4.56
C TYR A 86 -1.75 2.73 4.01
N ARG A 87 -1.85 3.21 2.77
CA ARG A 87 -3.11 3.35 2.06
C ARG A 87 -2.93 2.90 0.62
N ASN A 88 -3.77 1.97 0.18
CA ASN A 88 -3.94 1.68 -1.24
C ASN A 88 -5.16 2.43 -1.77
N SER A 89 -4.98 3.19 -2.85
CA SER A 89 -6.02 3.95 -3.54
C SER A 89 -6.12 3.48 -4.99
N PRO A 90 -6.96 2.47 -5.28
CA PRO A 90 -7.27 2.07 -6.65
C PRO A 90 -7.87 3.24 -7.43
N SER A 91 -7.54 3.35 -8.72
CA SER A 91 -7.98 4.45 -9.60
C SER A 91 -8.95 3.95 -10.68
N SER A 92 -8.44 3.32 -11.74
CA SER A 92 -9.26 2.79 -12.84
C SER A 92 -9.06 1.29 -13.03
N THR A 93 -9.98 0.69 -13.79
CA THR A 93 -9.88 -0.68 -14.28
C THR A 93 -10.44 -0.70 -15.69
N ASP A 94 -9.55 -0.95 -16.65
CA ASP A 94 -9.84 -0.85 -18.07
C ASP A 94 -9.52 -2.18 -18.75
N VAL A 95 -10.42 -2.64 -19.62
CA VAL A 95 -10.19 -3.83 -20.45
C VAL A 95 -9.94 -3.35 -21.88
N VAL A 96 -8.77 -3.68 -22.41
CA VAL A 96 -8.34 -3.29 -23.74
C VAL A 96 -8.24 -4.51 -24.65
N SER A 97 -8.66 -4.33 -25.90
CA SER A 97 -8.62 -5.37 -26.94
C SER A 97 -7.25 -5.45 -27.61
N GLU A 98 -6.19 -5.52 -26.81
CA GLU A 98 -4.81 -5.67 -27.26
C GLU A 98 -4.10 -6.79 -26.48
N PRO A 99 -3.13 -7.51 -27.10
CA PRO A 99 -2.29 -8.46 -26.39
C PRO A 99 -1.41 -7.79 -25.34
N VAL A 100 -1.12 -8.50 -24.24
CA VAL A 100 -0.40 -7.95 -23.08
C VAL A 100 0.96 -7.31 -23.43
N ARG A 101 1.69 -7.86 -24.41
CA ARG A 101 2.98 -7.32 -24.87
C ARG A 101 2.88 -5.90 -25.41
N VAL A 102 1.78 -5.57 -26.09
CA VAL A 102 1.55 -4.25 -26.71
C VAL A 102 1.23 -3.24 -25.61
N VAL A 103 0.33 -3.63 -24.70
CA VAL A 103 -0.06 -2.82 -23.55
C VAL A 103 1.13 -2.49 -22.65
N LEU A 104 2.00 -3.48 -22.37
CA LEU A 104 3.22 -3.26 -21.61
C LEU A 104 4.18 -2.29 -22.31
N GLY A 105 4.34 -2.40 -23.64
CA GLY A 105 5.15 -1.45 -24.41
C GLY A 105 4.66 0.00 -24.28
N ASN A 106 3.34 0.20 -24.28
CA ASN A 106 2.73 1.53 -24.15
C ASN A 106 2.84 2.13 -22.73
N LEU A 107 2.84 1.30 -21.68
CA LEU A 107 2.96 1.74 -20.28
C LEU A 107 4.40 1.97 -19.83
N VAL A 108 5.37 1.41 -20.55
CA VAL A 108 6.80 1.45 -20.20
C VAL A 108 7.58 2.46 -21.06
N GLY A 109 7.02 2.86 -22.21
CA GLY A 109 7.55 3.87 -23.13
C GLY A 109 7.69 5.28 -22.55
#